data_AF-A0A443S6R6-F1
#
_entry.id   AF-A0A443S6R6-F1
#
_cell.length_a   1.000
_cell.length_b   1.000
_cell.length_c   1.000
_cell.angle_alpha   90.00
_cell.angle_beta   90.00
_cell.angle_gamma   90.00
#
_symmetry.space_group_name_H-M   'P 1'
#
loop_
_entity.id
_entity.type
_entity.pdbx_description
1 polymer ?
#
loop_
_entity_poly.entity_id
_entity_poly.type
_entity_poly.pdbx_seq_one_letter_code
_entity_poly.pdbx_strand_id
1 'polypeptide(L)'
;LNTELYYIKDRKVNDYALKFVVPVPPTITELHFTWQSLIATPMPYSIALSVNDISAIGTPTINITRKGQVPMKEQGSYCYRHLDTYLILIMCFIAVFRISLPCTGKVSAEVDVNIYVNITMSPSSNVTQLTLRRKKICLKGSPYQNVAVEESVLADPSAMVTSSNPLYIMIGFASGIILLVSFGAMFCYYRSQKGNNPDVSNSYAGVTSHLSTSKAGHSFLRVDTPNNSSTISKTGSQYWSFRRLATPTSMQTSVIVPVHTNDIRNTRLSDQIAELLVERRRILLQDRLQEGTFAQIYSGILIEEKSELNREVFVKTVSDQASKMQVNLFLTEGMSMYSLQHRHVLSVIGACMDDPLRPLLLYPFMNQGNLKLFLQKCKFSAEGQMHTLLTQDLVSIALQIVQGMIYLHKRKIIHKDLGTRNCVVAENDDGSLLVKITDNALSRDLFPNDYHCLGDNENRPVKWLSIESLLHKEFHQASDVWAFGVTFWELMTLGQQPYFEVDPFEMGAYLRDGYRLFQPINCPDKLYDIMICCWNTVPEDRPTFLHLLTFLQEFYTALGRYI
;
A
#
# COMPACT_ATOMS: atom_id res chain seq x y z
N LEU A 1 -1.92 -19.59 -0.26
CA LEU A 1 -3.33 -19.96 0.01
C LEU A 1 -3.66 -19.63 1.46
N ASN A 2 -3.94 -18.36 1.76
CA ASN A 2 -4.46 -17.93 3.07
C ASN A 2 -5.99 -17.85 2.97
N THR A 3 -6.65 -18.99 2.99
CA THR A 3 -8.12 -19.07 3.05
C THR A 3 -8.56 -19.05 4.51
N GLU A 4 -9.32 -18.03 4.91
CA GLU A 4 -10.01 -18.02 6.20
C GLU A 4 -11.09 -19.10 6.22
N LEU A 5 -10.96 -20.06 7.14
CA LEU A 5 -11.91 -21.15 7.29
C LEU A 5 -12.96 -20.79 8.34
N TYR A 6 -14.17 -20.42 7.90
CA TYR A 6 -15.28 -20.13 8.80
C TYR A 6 -16.07 -21.40 9.15
N TYR A 7 -16.37 -21.59 10.43
CA TYR A 7 -17.14 -22.73 10.95
C TYR A 7 -18.63 -22.42 11.09
N ILE A 8 -18.96 -21.18 11.44
CA ILE A 8 -20.32 -20.65 11.51
C ILE A 8 -20.31 -19.26 10.87
N LYS A 9 -21.22 -19.01 9.93
CA LYS A 9 -21.45 -17.68 9.34
C LYS A 9 -22.93 -17.52 9.05
N ASP A 10 -23.50 -16.34 9.29
CA ASP A 10 -24.90 -16.01 9.03
C ASP A 10 -25.90 -17.06 9.58
N ARG A 11 -25.63 -17.54 10.81
CA ARG A 11 -26.41 -18.58 11.52
C ARG A 11 -26.45 -19.95 10.84
N LYS A 12 -25.54 -20.22 9.88
CA LYS A 12 -25.37 -21.53 9.25
C LYS A 12 -24.04 -22.14 9.67
N VAL A 13 -24.08 -23.43 10.00
CA VAL A 13 -22.89 -24.24 10.25
C VAL A 13 -22.29 -24.63 8.89
N ASN A 14 -20.98 -24.46 8.74
CA ASN A 14 -20.25 -24.91 7.56
C ASN A 14 -19.84 -26.38 7.73
N ASP A 15 -20.70 -27.30 7.31
CA ASP A 15 -20.46 -28.75 7.40
C ASP A 15 -19.23 -29.19 6.60
N TYR A 16 -18.86 -28.45 5.55
CA TYR A 16 -17.67 -28.70 4.76
C TYR A 16 -16.40 -28.42 5.58
N ALA A 17 -16.38 -27.29 6.30
CA ALA A 17 -15.28 -26.91 7.18
C ALA A 17 -15.09 -27.88 8.35
N LEU A 18 -16.18 -28.43 8.90
CA LEU A 18 -16.13 -29.40 10.01
C LEU A 18 -15.61 -30.79 9.58
N LYS A 19 -15.72 -31.14 8.30
CA LYS A 19 -15.20 -32.40 7.76
C LYS A 19 -13.72 -32.32 7.42
N PHE A 20 -13.15 -31.12 7.29
CA PHE A 20 -11.77 -30.92 6.88
C PHE A 20 -10.81 -31.03 8.07
N VAL A 21 -9.78 -31.87 7.94
CA VAL A 21 -8.69 -31.95 8.91
C VAL A 21 -7.59 -31.00 8.46
N VAL A 22 -7.40 -29.90 9.18
CA VAL A 22 -6.40 -28.88 8.81
C VAL A 22 -5.02 -29.28 9.36
N PRO A 23 -3.98 -29.44 8.51
CA PRO A 23 -2.63 -29.70 8.98
C PRO A 23 -2.04 -28.46 9.66
N VAL A 24 -1.39 -28.66 10.80
CA VAL A 24 -0.72 -27.62 11.59
C VAL A 24 0.79 -27.91 11.56
N PRO A 25 1.59 -27.08 10.86
CA PRO A 25 3.04 -27.22 10.77
C PRO A 25 3.74 -27.27 12.15
N PRO A 26 4.97 -27.83 12.23
CA PRO A 26 5.72 -27.88 13.48
C PRO A 26 6.05 -26.49 14.04
N THR A 27 6.21 -25.48 13.18
CA THR A 27 6.51 -24.09 13.53
C THR A 27 5.38 -23.35 14.25
N ILE A 28 4.13 -23.81 14.14
CA ILE A 28 2.97 -23.13 14.73
C ILE A 28 2.67 -23.71 16.10
N THR A 29 2.95 -22.97 17.17
CA THR A 29 2.71 -23.40 18.56
C THR A 29 1.32 -23.03 19.09
N GLU A 30 0.65 -22.05 18.50
CA GLU A 30 -0.65 -21.56 18.95
C GLU A 30 -1.66 -21.45 17.80
N LEU A 31 -2.94 -21.74 18.09
CA LEU A 31 -4.07 -21.55 17.20
C LEU A 31 -5.01 -20.48 17.76
N HIS A 32 -5.37 -19.50 16.93
CA HIS A 32 -6.24 -18.40 17.31
C HIS A 32 -7.62 -18.56 16.65
N PHE A 33 -8.68 -18.40 17.44
CA PHE A 33 -10.06 -18.54 16.99
C PHE A 33 -10.86 -17.28 17.35
N THR A 34 -11.47 -16.66 16.35
CA THR A 34 -12.37 -15.52 16.51
C THR A 34 -13.80 -16.00 16.66
N TRP A 35 -14.56 -15.41 17.58
CA TRP A 35 -15.96 -15.75 17.79
C TRP A 35 -16.76 -14.59 18.40
N GLN A 36 -18.05 -14.54 18.07
CA GLN A 36 -18.99 -13.55 18.58
C GLN A 36 -20.42 -14.07 18.44
N SER A 37 -21.30 -13.68 19.36
CA SER A 37 -22.74 -13.84 19.25
C SER A 37 -23.34 -12.62 18.56
N LEU A 38 -24.05 -12.86 17.45
CA LEU A 38 -24.80 -11.83 16.72
C LEU A 38 -26.22 -11.61 17.28
N ILE A 39 -26.59 -12.31 18.35
CA ILE A 39 -27.91 -12.26 18.99
C ILE A 39 -27.73 -11.72 20.41
N ALA A 40 -28.65 -10.86 20.85
CA ALA A 40 -28.66 -10.24 22.17
C ALA A 40 -29.03 -11.22 23.32
N THR A 41 -29.13 -12.52 23.03
CA THR A 41 -29.41 -13.56 24.03
C THR A 41 -28.12 -14.29 24.41
N PRO A 42 -27.86 -14.50 25.72
CA PRO A 42 -26.71 -15.27 26.16
C PRO A 42 -26.71 -16.69 25.58
N MET A 43 -25.63 -17.03 24.87
CA MET A 43 -25.40 -18.38 24.35
C MET A 43 -24.34 -19.07 25.19
N PRO A 44 -24.70 -20.01 26.10
CA PRO A 44 -23.72 -20.75 26.84
C PRO A 44 -22.94 -21.70 25.91
N TYR A 45 -21.62 -21.79 26.14
CA TYR A 45 -20.73 -22.70 25.45
C TYR A 45 -20.04 -23.67 26.42
N SER A 46 -19.62 -24.81 25.89
CA SER A 46 -18.67 -25.75 26.52
C SER A 46 -17.62 -26.16 25.51
N ILE A 47 -16.34 -26.12 25.91
CA ILE A 47 -15.19 -26.48 25.07
C ILE A 47 -14.34 -27.59 25.70
N ALA A 48 -13.93 -28.56 24.88
CA ALA A 48 -13.05 -29.65 25.26
C ALA A 48 -12.01 -29.95 24.17
N LEU A 49 -10.83 -30.41 24.60
CA LEU A 49 -9.70 -30.76 23.74
C LEU A 49 -9.39 -32.24 23.90
N SER A 50 -9.13 -32.94 22.80
CA SER A 50 -8.71 -34.34 22.78
C SER A 50 -7.55 -34.51 21.81
N VAL A 51 -6.52 -35.24 22.24
CA VAL A 51 -5.34 -35.58 21.43
C VAL A 51 -5.14 -37.10 21.44
N ASN A 52 -4.65 -37.66 20.34
CA ASN A 52 -4.45 -39.11 20.20
C ASN A 52 -3.05 -39.58 20.63
N ASP A 53 -2.03 -38.71 20.64
CA ASP A 53 -0.64 -39.07 20.98
C ASP A 53 0.02 -38.01 21.89
N ILE A 54 -0.02 -38.27 23.20
CA ILE A 54 0.59 -37.45 24.25
C ILE A 54 2.11 -37.59 24.38
N SER A 55 2.73 -38.51 23.62
CA SER A 55 4.19 -38.68 23.63
C SER A 55 4.88 -37.66 22.72
N ALA A 56 4.21 -37.26 21.63
CA ALA A 56 4.68 -36.28 20.67
C ALA A 56 4.22 -34.84 20.97
N ILE A 57 3.04 -34.66 21.58
CA ILE A 57 2.50 -33.34 21.98
C ILE A 57 2.40 -33.20 23.50
N GLY A 58 2.80 -32.04 24.03
CA GLY A 58 2.53 -31.66 25.41
C GLY A 58 1.04 -31.40 25.65
N THR A 59 0.64 -31.25 26.92
CA THR A 59 -0.78 -31.04 27.27
C THR A 59 -1.29 -29.74 26.64
N PRO A 60 -2.30 -29.78 25.76
CA PRO A 60 -2.86 -28.58 25.16
C PRO A 60 -3.50 -27.67 26.21
N THR A 61 -3.25 -26.37 26.12
CA THR A 61 -3.85 -25.36 27.00
C THR A 61 -4.76 -24.43 26.22
N ILE A 62 -5.76 -23.88 26.90
CA ILE A 62 -6.70 -22.91 26.34
C ILE A 62 -6.79 -21.70 27.29
N ASN A 63 -6.84 -20.48 26.74
CA ASN A 63 -6.85 -19.26 27.57
C ASN A 63 -8.25 -18.84 28.10
N ILE A 64 -9.30 -19.61 27.79
CA ILE A 64 -10.68 -19.36 28.25
C ILE A 64 -11.17 -20.50 29.16
N THR A 65 -12.21 -20.23 29.94
CA THR A 65 -12.87 -21.26 30.74
C THR A 65 -13.50 -22.33 29.86
N ARG A 66 -13.50 -23.59 30.33
CA ARG A 66 -14.10 -24.71 29.59
C ARG A 66 -15.62 -24.59 29.43
N LYS A 67 -16.28 -23.79 30.26
CA LYS A 67 -17.70 -23.43 30.14
C LYS A 67 -17.83 -21.93 30.36
N GLY A 68 -18.68 -21.27 29.58
CA GLY A 68 -18.90 -19.83 29.66
C GLY A 68 -20.03 -19.37 28.76
N GLN A 69 -20.06 -18.08 28.44
CA GLN A 69 -21.00 -17.50 27.48
C GLN A 69 -20.26 -16.95 26.27
N VAL A 70 -20.80 -17.14 25.07
CA VAL A 70 -20.23 -16.59 23.85
C VAL A 70 -20.33 -15.06 23.92
N PRO A 71 -19.24 -14.32 23.69
CA PRO A 71 -19.22 -12.85 23.78
C PRO A 71 -20.26 -12.22 22.84
N MET A 72 -21.12 -11.36 23.38
CA MET A 72 -22.22 -10.74 22.62
C MET A 72 -21.79 -9.43 21.96
N LYS A 73 -22.33 -9.18 20.77
CA LYS A 73 -22.31 -7.86 20.15
C LYS A 73 -23.36 -6.99 20.86
N GLU A 74 -23.00 -6.31 21.94
CA GLU A 74 -23.97 -5.49 22.68
C GLU A 74 -24.53 -4.37 21.79
N GLN A 75 -25.86 -4.29 21.70
CA GLN A 75 -26.57 -3.08 21.28
C GLN A 75 -26.42 -2.05 22.39
N GLY A 76 -25.94 -0.86 22.06
CA GLY A 76 -25.75 0.21 23.02
C GLY A 76 -27.04 0.52 23.79
N SER A 77 -27.03 0.33 25.12
CA SER A 77 -27.94 1.04 26.02
C SER A 77 -27.59 1.00 27.53
N TYR A 78 -26.49 0.41 27.99
CA TYR A 78 -26.17 0.41 29.44
C TYR A 78 -24.76 0.88 29.84
N CYS A 79 -24.03 1.54 28.94
CA CYS A 79 -22.82 2.32 29.29
C CYS A 79 -23.03 3.84 29.13
N TYR A 80 -24.25 4.31 29.35
CA TYR A 80 -24.56 5.74 29.45
C TYR A 80 -25.06 6.04 30.86
N ARG A 81 -24.15 6.08 31.83
CA ARG A 81 -24.29 6.93 33.01
C ARG A 81 -22.99 6.92 33.80
N HIS A 82 -22.40 8.11 33.86
CA HIS A 82 -21.33 8.52 34.77
C HIS A 82 -20.03 7.73 34.70
N LEU A 83 -19.11 8.16 33.83
CA LEU A 83 -17.88 8.86 34.21
C LEU A 83 -17.12 9.25 32.92
N ASP A 84 -16.65 10.49 32.85
CA ASP A 84 -15.83 11.04 31.76
C ASP A 84 -14.45 10.39 31.72
N THR A 85 -14.24 9.32 30.92
CA THR A 85 -12.91 8.99 30.38
C THR A 85 -13.02 8.11 29.13
N TYR A 86 -12.36 8.55 28.07
CA TYR A 86 -12.41 8.08 26.68
C TYR A 86 -11.69 6.73 26.43
N LEU A 87 -11.68 5.81 27.40
CA LEU A 87 -11.14 4.45 27.21
C LEU A 87 -12.14 3.50 26.51
N ILE A 88 -13.32 4.01 26.11
CA ILE A 88 -14.51 3.25 25.69
C ILE A 88 -14.83 3.47 24.19
N LEU A 89 -13.84 3.75 23.35
CA LEU A 89 -14.01 3.61 21.89
C LEU A 89 -13.31 2.35 21.30
N ILE A 90 -12.50 1.64 22.09
CA ILE A 90 -11.66 0.52 21.63
C ILE A 90 -12.22 -0.84 22.12
N MET A 91 -13.54 -1.02 22.26
CA MET A 91 -14.08 -2.33 22.69
C MET A 91 -15.28 -2.78 21.85
N CYS A 92 -15.13 -2.78 20.54
CA CYS A 92 -15.81 -3.76 19.68
C CYS A 92 -14.82 -4.88 19.31
N PHE A 93 -14.23 -5.53 20.32
CA PHE A 93 -13.40 -6.71 20.07
C PHE A 93 -14.30 -7.88 19.69
N ILE A 94 -14.17 -8.34 18.44
CA ILE A 94 -14.43 -9.75 18.14
C ILE A 94 -13.54 -10.55 19.10
N ALA A 95 -14.15 -11.32 20.00
CA ALA A 95 -13.37 -12.04 20.99
C ALA A 95 -12.48 -13.09 20.32
N VAL A 96 -11.28 -13.29 20.86
CA VAL A 96 -10.32 -14.28 20.37
C VAL A 96 -9.94 -15.20 21.51
N PHE A 97 -10.09 -16.51 21.33
CA PHE A 97 -9.52 -17.50 22.24
C PHE A 97 -8.35 -18.24 21.58
N ARG A 98 -7.36 -18.61 22.40
CA ARG A 98 -6.11 -19.22 21.95
C ARG A 98 -6.00 -20.65 22.48
N ILE A 99 -5.52 -21.56 21.62
CA ILE A 99 -5.19 -22.95 21.99
C ILE A 99 -3.70 -23.17 21.73
N SER A 100 -2.94 -23.48 22.78
CA SER A 100 -1.53 -23.82 22.68
C SER A 100 -1.36 -25.32 22.40
N LEU A 101 -0.52 -25.65 21.43
CA LEU A 101 -0.21 -27.00 20.94
C LEU A 101 1.32 -27.24 20.98
N PRO A 102 1.94 -27.29 22.16
CA PRO A 102 3.38 -27.46 22.30
C PRO A 102 3.82 -28.87 21.89
N CYS A 103 4.80 -29.00 21.01
CA CYS A 103 5.43 -30.30 20.72
C CYS A 103 6.46 -30.65 21.80
N THR A 104 6.55 -31.93 22.18
CA THR A 104 7.54 -32.38 23.18
C THR A 104 8.96 -32.39 22.63
N GLY A 105 9.13 -32.46 21.30
CA GLY A 105 10.43 -32.57 20.63
C GLY A 105 11.12 -33.93 20.79
N LYS A 106 10.47 -34.89 21.49
CA LYS A 106 11.03 -36.22 21.79
C LYS A 106 10.80 -37.22 20.65
N VAL A 107 9.64 -37.12 19.99
CA VAL A 107 9.17 -38.05 18.95
C VAL A 107 8.65 -37.24 17.76
N SER A 108 8.96 -37.70 16.54
CA SER A 108 8.34 -37.17 15.32
C SER A 108 7.04 -37.92 15.06
N ALA A 109 5.90 -37.23 15.07
CA ALA A 109 4.60 -37.82 14.78
C ALA A 109 3.60 -36.78 14.25
N GLU A 110 2.60 -37.26 13.51
CA GLU A 110 1.39 -36.50 13.21
C GLU A 110 0.33 -36.81 14.27
N VAL A 111 -0.06 -35.79 15.03
CA VAL A 111 -0.99 -35.90 16.16
C VAL A 111 -2.35 -35.32 15.77
N ASP A 112 -3.40 -36.11 15.89
CA ASP A 112 -4.77 -35.64 15.66
C ASP A 112 -5.26 -34.91 16.92
N VAL A 113 -5.65 -33.65 16.72
CA VAL A 113 -6.18 -32.76 17.76
C VAL A 113 -7.62 -32.42 17.42
N ASN A 114 -8.54 -32.82 18.29
CA ASN A 114 -9.97 -32.55 18.16
C ASN A 114 -10.40 -31.51 19.19
N ILE A 115 -11.01 -30.43 18.70
CA ILE A 115 -11.56 -29.34 19.51
C ILE A 115 -13.08 -29.45 19.43
N TYR A 116 -13.72 -29.78 20.54
CA TYR A 116 -15.16 -29.87 20.66
C TYR A 116 -15.70 -28.57 21.22
N VAL A 117 -16.59 -27.90 20.50
CA VAL A 117 -17.28 -26.67 20.94
C VAL A 117 -18.78 -26.91 20.86
N ASN A 118 -19.43 -26.96 22.01
CA ASN A 118 -20.88 -27.09 22.13
C ASN A 118 -21.47 -25.74 22.47
N ILE A 119 -22.40 -25.25 21.66
CA ILE A 119 -23.11 -23.99 21.88
C ILE A 119 -24.58 -24.31 22.08
N THR A 120 -25.17 -23.82 23.18
CA THR A 120 -26.59 -24.08 23.50
C THR A 120 -27.42 -22.85 23.21
N MET A 121 -28.52 -23.01 22.47
CA MET A 121 -29.43 -21.92 22.11
C MET A 121 -30.64 -21.89 23.06
N SER A 122 -30.63 -20.95 24.01
CA SER A 122 -31.78 -20.68 24.90
C SER A 122 -32.83 -19.83 24.17
N PRO A 123 -34.13 -20.16 24.19
CA PRO A 123 -34.85 -21.09 25.08
C PRO A 123 -35.11 -22.50 24.52
N SER A 124 -34.65 -22.81 23.31
CA SER A 124 -34.97 -24.06 22.60
C SER A 124 -34.22 -25.31 23.09
N SER A 125 -33.26 -25.19 24.00
CA SER A 125 -32.35 -26.27 24.45
C SER A 125 -31.60 -27.02 23.33
N ASN A 126 -31.65 -26.51 22.09
CA ASN A 126 -30.92 -27.06 20.96
C ASN A 126 -29.42 -26.80 21.15
N VAL A 127 -28.63 -27.87 21.13
CA VAL A 127 -27.17 -27.82 21.24
C VAL A 127 -26.56 -27.99 19.86
N THR A 128 -25.83 -26.98 19.39
CA THR A 128 -25.00 -27.08 18.19
C THR A 128 -23.61 -27.55 18.59
N GLN A 129 -23.23 -28.75 18.15
CA GLN A 129 -21.91 -29.31 18.39
C GLN A 129 -21.00 -29.07 17.17
N LEU A 130 -19.86 -28.43 17.42
CA LEU A 130 -18.81 -28.22 16.43
C LEU A 130 -17.61 -29.10 16.80
N THR A 131 -17.12 -29.88 15.85
CA THR A 131 -15.88 -30.65 16.01
C THR A 131 -14.85 -30.11 15.03
N LEU A 132 -13.90 -29.33 15.52
CA LEU A 132 -12.82 -28.78 14.70
C LEU A 132 -11.63 -29.75 14.76
N ARG A 133 -11.25 -30.30 13.60
CA ARG A 133 -10.19 -31.28 13.49
C ARG A 133 -8.89 -30.63 13.01
N ARG A 134 -7.80 -30.90 13.71
CA ARG A 134 -6.44 -30.45 13.37
C ARG A 134 -5.50 -31.64 13.37
N LYS A 135 -4.48 -31.57 12.54
CA LYS A 135 -3.41 -32.56 12.48
C LYS A 135 -2.09 -31.86 12.75
N LYS A 136 -1.61 -31.91 13.98
CA LYS A 136 -0.37 -31.26 14.42
C LYS A 136 0.82 -32.11 14.04
N ILE A 137 1.75 -31.53 13.30
CA ILE A 137 3.02 -32.18 12.95
C ILE A 137 4.03 -31.82 14.04
N CYS A 138 4.54 -32.81 14.76
CA CYS A 138 5.63 -32.67 15.71
C CYS A 138 6.88 -33.36 15.19
N LEU A 139 8.05 -32.73 15.36
CA LEU A 139 9.33 -33.25 14.89
C LEU A 139 10.32 -33.41 16.05
N LYS A 140 11.07 -34.51 16.04
CA LYS A 140 12.16 -34.77 16.96
C LYS A 140 13.32 -33.80 16.72
N GLY A 141 13.86 -33.21 17.78
CA GLY A 141 15.04 -32.31 17.70
C GLY A 141 14.75 -30.93 17.11
N SER A 142 13.49 -30.48 17.10
CA SER A 142 13.16 -29.12 16.67
C SER A 142 13.76 -28.08 17.64
N PRO A 143 14.43 -27.02 17.16
CA PRO A 143 15.12 -26.02 18.00
C PRO A 143 14.18 -25.10 18.79
N TYR A 144 12.87 -25.34 18.77
CA TYR A 144 11.87 -24.53 19.46
C TYR A 144 11.47 -25.15 20.81
N GLN A 145 12.45 -25.43 21.68
CA GLN A 145 12.19 -25.82 23.07
C GLN A 145 12.45 -24.65 24.04
N ASN A 146 11.32 -24.16 24.60
CA ASN A 146 11.07 -23.67 25.96
C ASN A 146 11.99 -22.60 26.58
N VAL A 147 11.43 -21.39 26.69
CA VAL A 147 11.65 -20.51 27.85
C VAL A 147 11.05 -21.20 29.07
N ALA A 148 11.90 -21.88 29.84
CA ALA A 148 11.68 -22.16 31.25
C ALA A 148 13.05 -22.16 31.94
N VAL A 149 13.14 -21.30 32.95
CA VAL A 149 14.30 -20.94 33.78
C VAL A 149 14.98 -22.15 34.43
N GLU A 150 16.32 -22.30 34.32
CA GLU A 150 17.30 -22.23 35.43
C GLU A 150 18.77 -22.45 34.98
N GLU A 151 19.59 -21.43 35.29
CA GLU A 151 20.99 -21.37 35.80
C GLU A 151 22.19 -22.23 35.30
N SER A 152 23.18 -21.51 34.75
CA SER A 152 24.66 -21.66 34.79
C SER A 152 25.37 -22.92 34.25
N VAL A 153 26.35 -22.72 33.35
CA VAL A 153 27.80 -22.96 33.54
C VAL A 153 28.57 -22.45 32.30
N LEU A 154 29.76 -21.88 32.54
CA LEU A 154 30.71 -21.22 31.63
C LEU A 154 31.44 -22.14 30.62
N ALA A 155 31.87 -21.52 29.51
CA ALA A 155 32.99 -21.81 28.57
C ALA A 155 32.88 -23.08 27.67
N ASP A 156 33.28 -23.09 26.39
CA ASP A 156 34.43 -22.48 25.70
C ASP A 156 34.18 -22.37 24.15
N PRO A 157 34.79 -21.43 23.39
CA PRO A 157 34.54 -21.22 21.98
C PRO A 157 35.64 -21.83 21.09
N SER A 158 35.38 -22.98 20.50
CA SER A 158 36.22 -23.48 19.39
C SER A 158 35.52 -24.57 18.60
N ALA A 159 34.77 -24.17 17.56
CA ALA A 159 34.51 -25.00 16.38
C ALA A 159 33.82 -24.16 15.28
N MET A 160 34.52 -23.16 14.74
CA MET A 160 34.33 -22.85 13.33
C MET A 160 35.08 -23.91 12.53
N VAL A 161 34.45 -24.41 11.46
CA VAL A 161 35.02 -24.68 10.12
C VAL A 161 34.36 -25.91 9.45
N THR A 162 33.64 -25.57 8.37
CA THR A 162 33.39 -26.28 7.11
C THR A 162 32.58 -27.59 7.06
N SER A 163 31.41 -27.49 6.46
CA SER A 163 30.86 -28.54 5.59
C SER A 163 30.67 -27.97 4.17
N SER A 164 31.67 -28.20 3.31
CA SER A 164 31.63 -27.91 1.88
C SER A 164 30.89 -29.04 1.14
N ASN A 165 29.70 -28.74 0.60
CA ASN A 165 28.96 -29.67 -0.26
C ASN A 165 29.55 -29.68 -1.69
N PRO A 166 29.89 -30.85 -2.28
CA PRO A 166 30.54 -30.97 -3.59
C PRO A 166 29.65 -30.57 -4.80
N LEU A 167 28.38 -30.21 -4.56
CA LEU A 167 27.44 -29.80 -5.61
C LEU A 167 27.68 -28.38 -6.14
N TYR A 168 28.20 -27.46 -5.30
CA TYR A 168 28.44 -26.07 -5.70
C TYR A 168 29.65 -25.91 -6.63
N ILE A 169 30.64 -26.79 -6.51
CA ILE A 169 31.86 -26.74 -7.34
C ILE A 169 31.52 -27.15 -8.78
N MET A 170 30.63 -28.12 -8.98
CA MET A 170 30.22 -28.58 -10.31
C MET A 170 29.41 -27.52 -11.09
N ILE A 171 28.54 -26.79 -10.41
CA ILE A 171 27.73 -25.71 -11.02
C ILE A 171 28.62 -24.51 -11.39
N GLY A 172 29.62 -24.21 -10.56
CA GLY A 172 30.63 -23.18 -10.84
C GLY A 172 31.41 -23.44 -12.12
N PHE A 173 31.92 -24.66 -12.30
CA PHE A 173 32.68 -25.04 -13.50
C PHE A 173 31.84 -25.00 -14.78
N ALA A 174 30.58 -25.45 -14.72
CA ALA A 174 29.68 -25.39 -15.86
C ALA A 174 29.37 -23.95 -16.29
N SER A 175 29.14 -23.05 -15.33
CA SER A 175 28.87 -21.64 -15.61
C SER A 175 30.09 -20.89 -16.17
N GLY A 176 31.31 -21.23 -15.71
CA GLY A 176 32.55 -20.65 -16.21
C GLY A 176 32.85 -21.02 -17.67
N ILE A 177 32.57 -22.26 -18.07
CA ILE A 177 32.77 -22.71 -19.46
C ILE A 177 31.81 -21.99 -20.42
N ILE A 178 30.55 -21.80 -20.03
CA ILE A 178 29.55 -21.08 -20.84
C ILE A 178 29.98 -19.62 -21.06
N LEU A 179 30.50 -18.95 -20.02
CA LEU A 179 31.00 -17.58 -20.13
C LEU A 179 32.21 -17.49 -21.06
N LEU A 180 33.16 -18.43 -20.96
CA LEU A 180 34.35 -18.44 -21.84
C LEU A 180 33.99 -18.65 -23.32
N VAL A 181 33.02 -19.52 -23.62
CA VAL A 181 32.54 -19.73 -24.99
C VAL A 181 31.83 -18.48 -25.52
N SER A 182 31.04 -17.80 -24.67
CA SER A 182 30.35 -16.56 -25.06
C SER A 182 31.32 -15.42 -25.37
N PHE A 183 32.40 -15.27 -24.59
CA PHE A 183 33.45 -14.28 -24.84
C PHE A 183 34.26 -14.60 -26.10
N GLY A 184 34.54 -15.89 -26.36
CA GLY A 184 35.19 -16.33 -27.60
C GLY A 184 34.37 -15.99 -28.84
N ALA A 185 33.06 -16.27 -28.82
CA ALA A 185 32.15 -15.92 -29.91
C ALA A 185 32.07 -14.40 -30.14
N MET A 186 32.03 -13.60 -29.08
CA MET A 186 32.00 -12.14 -29.16
C MET A 186 33.31 -11.59 -29.75
N PHE A 187 34.45 -12.15 -29.38
CA PHE A 187 35.75 -11.78 -29.93
C PHE A 187 35.90 -12.15 -31.42
N CYS A 188 35.41 -13.32 -31.83
CA CYS A 188 35.36 -13.72 -33.23
C CYS A 188 34.45 -12.79 -34.06
N TYR A 189 33.29 -12.42 -33.52
CA TYR A 189 32.39 -11.46 -34.14
C TYR A 189 33.07 -10.09 -34.34
N TYR A 190 33.79 -9.61 -33.33
CA TYR A 190 34.50 -8.33 -33.40
C TYR A 190 35.67 -8.34 -34.39
N ARG A 191 36.40 -9.45 -34.50
CA ARG A 191 37.46 -9.59 -35.54
C ARG A 191 36.89 -9.70 -36.94
N SER A 192 35.74 -10.35 -37.11
CA SER A 192 35.06 -10.43 -38.41
C SER A 192 34.62 -9.06 -38.92
N GLN A 193 34.34 -8.11 -38.03
CA GLN A 193 33.93 -6.75 -38.41
C GLN A 193 35.11 -5.84 -38.81
N LYS A 194 36.34 -6.17 -38.39
CA LYS A 194 37.54 -5.35 -38.63
C LYS A 194 38.30 -5.71 -39.92
N GLY A 195 37.82 -6.70 -40.68
CA GLY A 195 38.48 -7.22 -41.88
C GLY A 195 38.03 -6.65 -43.23
N ASN A 196 36.98 -5.83 -43.29
CA ASN A 196 36.46 -5.29 -44.56
C ASN A 196 36.63 -3.78 -44.65
N ASN A 197 37.79 -3.35 -45.13
CA ASN A 197 38.01 -2.06 -45.77
C ASN A 197 38.83 -2.31 -47.05
N PRO A 198 38.27 -2.15 -48.26
CA PRO A 198 39.07 -1.98 -49.46
C PRO A 198 39.22 -0.49 -49.80
N ASP A 199 40.46 -0.12 -50.09
CA ASP A 199 40.92 1.21 -50.46
C ASP A 199 40.33 1.75 -51.78
N VAL A 200 40.33 3.08 -51.86
CA VAL A 200 39.85 3.94 -52.96
C VAL A 200 40.90 4.04 -54.08
N SER A 201 40.48 3.97 -55.34
CA SER A 201 41.16 4.62 -56.48
C SER A 201 40.16 5.00 -57.58
N ASN A 202 40.17 6.29 -57.93
CA ASN A 202 39.33 7.00 -58.90
C ASN A 202 39.48 6.50 -60.36
N SER A 203 38.40 6.57 -61.15
CA SER A 203 38.35 7.29 -62.45
C SER A 203 36.98 7.24 -63.16
N TYR A 204 36.48 8.45 -63.46
CA TYR A 204 35.65 8.91 -64.59
C TYR A 204 34.23 8.36 -64.91
N ALA A 205 33.32 9.35 -64.98
CA ALA A 205 32.17 9.53 -65.88
C ALA A 205 30.80 8.91 -65.55
N GLY A 206 29.80 9.79 -65.39
CA GLY A 206 28.52 9.63 -66.11
C GLY A 206 27.21 9.57 -65.30
N VAL A 207 26.55 10.74 -65.18
CA VAL A 207 25.10 10.97 -65.45
C VAL A 207 23.99 10.34 -64.54
N THR A 208 23.19 11.25 -63.98
CA THR A 208 21.74 11.23 -63.58
C THR A 208 21.20 10.67 -62.25
N SER A 209 20.53 11.62 -61.57
CA SER A 209 19.22 11.56 -60.89
C SER A 209 19.13 11.25 -59.38
N HIS A 210 19.02 12.35 -58.63
CA HIS A 210 18.12 12.60 -57.48
C HIS A 210 17.83 11.47 -56.47
N LEU A 211 18.53 11.50 -55.32
CA LEU A 211 17.92 11.26 -54.02
C LEU A 211 18.74 11.92 -52.90
N SER A 212 18.09 12.77 -52.11
CA SER A 212 18.63 13.32 -50.86
C SER A 212 17.54 13.18 -49.82
N THR A 213 17.76 12.40 -48.76
CA THR A 213 17.59 12.87 -47.37
C THR A 213 18.00 11.83 -46.34
N SER A 214 18.59 12.39 -45.30
CA SER A 214 19.19 11.83 -44.09
C SER A 214 18.35 10.85 -43.29
N LYS A 215 19.07 9.90 -42.68
CA LYS A 215 18.71 9.19 -41.45
C LYS A 215 18.35 10.18 -40.32
N ALA A 216 17.19 10.00 -39.72
CA ALA A 216 16.88 10.37 -38.34
C ALA A 216 15.95 9.27 -37.77
N GLY A 217 16.36 8.69 -36.64
CA GLY A 217 15.69 7.55 -36.02
C GLY A 217 14.62 7.97 -35.00
N HIS A 218 13.57 7.15 -35.01
CA HIS A 218 12.68 6.77 -33.91
C HIS A 218 11.55 7.72 -33.46
N SER A 219 10.33 7.27 -33.73
CA SER A 219 9.05 7.74 -33.21
C SER A 219 8.06 6.57 -33.17
N PHE A 220 7.50 6.33 -31.97
CA PHE A 220 6.24 5.63 -31.62
C PHE A 220 5.96 4.17 -32.08
N LEU A 221 5.31 3.41 -31.19
CA LEU A 221 4.04 2.66 -31.35
C LEU A 221 3.80 1.86 -30.04
N ARG A 222 2.65 1.96 -29.35
CA ARG A 222 1.34 1.32 -29.62
C ARG A 222 1.46 -0.21 -29.70
N VAL A 223 0.71 -0.92 -28.85
CA VAL A 223 0.52 -2.38 -28.95
C VAL A 223 -0.89 -2.62 -29.49
N ASP A 224 -0.95 -2.99 -30.77
CA ASP A 224 -2.06 -3.75 -31.33
C ASP A 224 -1.61 -5.23 -31.40
N THR A 225 -2.45 -6.12 -30.88
CA THR A 225 -2.30 -7.58 -30.96
C THR A 225 -2.44 -8.10 -32.40
N PRO A 226 -1.69 -9.13 -32.83
CA PRO A 226 -1.83 -9.70 -34.16
C PRO A 226 -2.97 -10.73 -34.19
N ASN A 227 -3.96 -10.48 -35.05
CA ASN A 227 -4.79 -11.53 -35.64
C ASN A 227 -4.06 -12.07 -36.87
N ASN A 228 -3.82 -13.38 -36.92
CA ASN A 228 -3.65 -14.06 -38.19
C ASN A 228 -4.63 -15.23 -38.25
N SER A 229 -5.44 -15.22 -39.29
CA SER A 229 -6.47 -16.20 -39.61
C SER A 229 -5.87 -17.42 -40.30
N SER A 230 -6.32 -18.62 -39.90
CA SER A 230 -6.54 -19.70 -40.86
C SER A 230 -7.79 -20.51 -40.50
N THR A 231 -8.58 -20.69 -41.55
CA THR A 231 -9.87 -21.33 -41.73
C THR A 231 -9.90 -22.79 -41.26
N ILE A 232 -11.01 -23.25 -40.66
CA ILE A 232 -11.75 -24.48 -41.02
C ILE A 232 -13.11 -24.49 -40.28
N SER A 233 -14.09 -25.02 -40.99
CA SER A 233 -15.55 -24.94 -40.86
C SER A 233 -16.19 -25.86 -39.81
N LYS A 234 -17.35 -25.45 -39.26
CA LYS A 234 -18.69 -26.09 -39.44
C LYS A 234 -19.68 -25.74 -38.30
N THR A 235 -20.90 -25.35 -38.73
CA THR A 235 -22.25 -25.63 -38.14
C THR A 235 -22.53 -25.24 -36.68
N GLY A 236 -23.57 -24.50 -36.28
CA GLY A 236 -24.77 -24.01 -36.95
C GLY A 236 -25.78 -23.47 -35.91
N SER A 237 -26.86 -22.86 -36.43
CA SER A 237 -28.17 -22.66 -35.80
C SER A 237 -28.33 -21.56 -34.73
N GLN A 238 -28.97 -20.42 -35.08
CA GLN A 238 -30.39 -20.09 -34.82
C GLN A 238 -30.61 -19.50 -33.39
N TYR A 239 -31.42 -18.48 -33.08
CA TYR A 239 -32.23 -17.49 -33.80
C TYR A 239 -33.01 -16.69 -32.68
N TRP A 240 -33.29 -15.40 -32.90
CA TRP A 240 -34.50 -14.61 -32.51
C TRP A 240 -34.39 -13.52 -31.43
N SER A 241 -34.64 -12.34 -31.96
CA SER A 241 -35.02 -11.04 -31.43
C SER A 241 -36.42 -11.03 -30.77
N PHE A 242 -36.63 -10.09 -29.85
CA PHE A 242 -37.94 -9.44 -29.69
C PHE A 242 -37.81 -7.95 -29.34
N ARG A 243 -38.63 -7.16 -30.03
CA ARG A 243 -38.90 -5.72 -29.86
C ARG A 243 -40.38 -5.57 -29.46
N ARG A 244 -40.69 -4.58 -28.61
CA ARG A 244 -41.96 -3.80 -28.40
C ARG A 244 -42.18 -3.59 -26.89
N LEU A 245 -42.77 -2.52 -26.36
CA LEU A 245 -43.33 -1.24 -26.84
C LEU A 245 -43.47 -0.34 -25.59
N ALA A 246 -43.55 0.98 -25.77
CA ALA A 246 -43.59 2.00 -24.72
C ALA A 246 -45.01 2.41 -24.27
N THR A 247 -45.09 3.04 -23.08
CA THR A 247 -45.74 4.35 -22.69
C THR A 247 -46.34 4.32 -21.25
N PRO A 248 -46.70 5.46 -20.59
CA PRO A 248 -45.80 6.53 -20.11
C PRO A 248 -46.19 7.12 -18.71
N THR A 249 -45.22 7.67 -17.94
CA THR A 249 -45.33 8.81 -16.95
C THR A 249 -44.01 8.87 -16.17
N SER A 250 -43.37 9.98 -15.78
CA SER A 250 -43.63 11.42 -15.79
C SER A 250 -42.28 12.15 -15.85
N MET A 251 -42.28 13.33 -16.49
CA MET A 251 -41.12 14.16 -16.82
C MET A 251 -40.35 14.71 -15.61
N GLN A 252 -39.01 14.71 -15.71
CA GLN A 252 -38.19 15.88 -15.40
C GLN A 252 -37.00 15.92 -16.35
N THR A 253 -37.10 16.84 -17.31
CA THR A 253 -36.13 17.08 -18.38
C THR A 253 -35.04 18.01 -17.84
N SER A 254 -33.80 17.53 -17.68
CA SER A 254 -32.63 18.40 -17.65
C SER A 254 -31.85 18.20 -18.93
N VAL A 255 -31.96 19.19 -19.81
CA VAL A 255 -31.21 19.30 -21.07
C VAL A 255 -29.72 19.35 -20.74
N ILE A 256 -28.95 18.36 -21.20
CA ILE A 256 -27.48 18.38 -21.14
C ILE A 256 -27.01 19.26 -22.31
N VAL A 257 -26.54 20.47 -21.99
CA VAL A 257 -25.71 21.30 -22.87
C VAL A 257 -24.25 21.08 -22.46
N PRO A 258 -23.42 20.39 -23.26
CA PRO A 258 -22.02 20.15 -22.90
C PRO A 258 -21.12 21.19 -23.58
N VAL A 259 -21.06 22.44 -23.09
CA VAL A 259 -20.07 23.42 -23.62
C VAL A 259 -19.43 24.34 -22.57
N HIS A 260 -20.01 24.61 -21.39
CA HIS A 260 -19.49 25.70 -20.53
C HIS A 260 -18.56 25.33 -19.35
N THR A 261 -18.43 24.05 -18.97
CA THR A 261 -17.72 23.69 -17.71
C THR A 261 -16.19 23.75 -17.80
N ASN A 262 -15.63 23.50 -18.98
CA ASN A 262 -14.18 23.53 -19.19
C ASN A 262 -13.64 24.96 -19.24
N ASP A 263 -14.37 25.88 -19.88
CA ASP A 263 -13.99 27.29 -19.94
C ASP A 263 -14.06 27.97 -18.57
N ILE A 264 -15.06 27.63 -17.74
CA ILE A 264 -15.19 28.16 -16.37
C ILE A 264 -14.06 27.66 -15.46
N ARG A 265 -13.64 26.39 -15.61
CA ARG A 265 -12.49 25.86 -14.84
C ARG A 265 -11.17 26.49 -15.29
N ASN A 266 -10.99 26.66 -16.60
CA ASN A 266 -9.78 27.27 -17.16
C ASN A 266 -9.66 28.74 -16.74
N THR A 267 -10.75 29.51 -16.80
CA THR A 267 -10.76 30.92 -16.34
C THR A 267 -10.41 31.03 -14.86
N ARG A 268 -11.02 30.21 -14.00
CA ARG A 268 -10.69 30.18 -12.56
C ARG A 268 -9.22 29.83 -12.29
N LEU A 269 -8.66 28.87 -13.02
CA LEU A 269 -7.25 28.50 -12.86
C LEU A 269 -6.31 29.63 -13.29
N SER A 270 -6.61 30.30 -14.40
CA SER A 270 -5.84 31.47 -14.87
C SER A 270 -5.85 32.60 -13.85
N ASP A 271 -6.99 32.90 -13.24
CA ASP A 271 -7.09 33.94 -12.20
C ASP A 271 -6.25 33.58 -10.97
N GLN A 272 -6.31 32.31 -10.52
CA GLN A 272 -5.52 31.84 -9.38
C GLN A 272 -4.01 31.90 -9.64
N ILE A 273 -3.58 31.58 -10.87
CA ILE A 273 -2.17 31.68 -11.26
C ILE A 273 -1.75 33.14 -11.31
N ALA A 274 -2.60 34.04 -11.84
CA ALA A 274 -2.32 35.47 -11.94
C ALA A 274 -2.00 36.10 -10.58
N GLU A 275 -2.72 35.70 -9.53
CA GLU A 275 -2.48 36.17 -8.16
C GLU A 275 -1.14 35.72 -7.56
N LEU A 276 -0.54 34.64 -8.08
CA LEU A 276 0.73 34.08 -7.61
C LEU A 276 1.90 34.40 -8.53
N LEU A 277 1.73 35.25 -9.55
CA LEU A 277 2.78 35.49 -10.54
C LEU A 277 4.05 36.06 -9.91
N VAL A 278 5.16 35.41 -10.24
CA VAL A 278 6.53 35.80 -9.89
C VAL A 278 7.34 35.93 -11.17
N GLU A 279 8.05 37.04 -11.32
CA GLU A 279 8.96 37.26 -12.45
C GLU A 279 10.11 36.24 -12.45
N ARG A 280 10.43 35.65 -13.62
CA ARG A 280 11.47 34.61 -13.73
C ARG A 280 12.82 35.02 -13.18
N ARG A 281 13.23 36.28 -13.36
CA ARG A 281 14.51 36.82 -12.87
C ARG A 281 14.68 36.75 -11.35
N ARG A 282 13.57 36.62 -10.61
CA ARG A 282 13.56 36.50 -9.15
C ARG A 282 13.71 35.06 -8.68
N ILE A 283 13.76 34.10 -9.59
CA ILE A 283 13.82 32.67 -9.30
C ILE A 283 15.16 32.14 -9.77
N LEU A 284 16.03 31.80 -8.83
CA LEU A 284 17.31 31.17 -9.09
C LEU A 284 17.16 29.67 -8.83
N LEU A 285 17.12 28.86 -9.90
CA LEU A 285 17.16 27.40 -9.77
C LEU A 285 18.54 26.95 -9.32
N GLN A 286 18.58 26.01 -8.37
CA GLN A 286 19.80 25.41 -7.85
C GLN A 286 19.81 23.91 -8.18
N ASP A 287 20.00 23.05 -7.19
CA ASP A 287 20.16 21.62 -7.37
C ASP A 287 18.87 20.95 -7.83
N ARG A 288 19.01 19.99 -8.73
CA ARG A 288 17.90 19.14 -9.15
C ARG A 288 17.73 18.00 -8.15
N LEU A 289 16.62 18.03 -7.42
CA LEU A 289 16.33 17.11 -6.31
C LEU A 289 15.71 15.81 -6.79
N GLN A 290 14.81 15.88 -7.77
CA GLN A 290 14.15 14.71 -8.37
C GLN A 290 13.88 14.94 -9.86
N GLU A 291 13.91 13.86 -10.62
CA GLU A 291 13.64 13.84 -12.05
C GLU A 291 12.84 12.58 -12.42
N GLY A 292 11.80 12.76 -13.21
CA GLY A 292 11.07 11.71 -13.90
C GLY A 292 11.27 11.81 -15.42
N THR A 293 10.38 11.21 -16.21
CA THR A 293 10.41 11.32 -17.68
C THR A 293 10.23 12.75 -18.16
N PHE A 294 9.34 13.50 -17.51
CA PHE A 294 9.07 14.90 -17.79
C PHE A 294 8.95 15.77 -16.54
N ALA A 295 8.78 15.18 -15.37
CA ALA A 295 8.76 15.88 -14.09
C ALA A 295 10.16 16.29 -13.65
N GLN A 296 10.30 17.52 -13.16
CA GLN A 296 11.55 17.97 -12.56
C GLN A 296 11.26 18.78 -11.29
N ILE A 297 11.99 18.46 -10.22
CA ILE A 297 11.94 19.19 -8.95
C ILE A 297 13.33 19.73 -8.66
N TYR A 298 13.41 21.03 -8.40
CA TYR A 298 14.64 21.75 -8.04
C TYR A 298 14.53 22.35 -6.63
N SER A 299 15.67 22.51 -5.96
CA SER A 299 15.82 23.58 -4.96
C SER A 299 16.04 24.90 -5.69
N GLY A 300 15.73 26.00 -5.02
CA GLY A 300 15.96 27.32 -5.58
C GLY A 300 15.85 28.42 -4.55
N ILE A 301 16.20 29.62 -5.00
CA ILE A 301 16.10 30.85 -4.23
C ILE A 301 15.09 31.78 -4.90
N LEU A 302 14.11 32.23 -4.12
CA LEU A 302 13.20 33.31 -4.46
C LEU A 302 13.71 34.61 -3.86
N ILE A 303 14.03 35.58 -4.72
CA ILE A 303 14.43 36.94 -4.32
C ILE A 303 13.16 37.72 -3.97
N GLU A 304 13.02 38.16 -2.72
CA GLU A 304 11.87 38.96 -2.27
C GLU A 304 12.14 40.47 -2.47
N GLU A 305 11.16 41.21 -3.01
CA GLU A 305 11.30 42.66 -3.24
C GLU A 305 11.18 43.50 -1.95
N LYS A 306 10.46 42.98 -0.96
CA LYS A 306 10.10 43.71 0.28
C LYS A 306 10.95 43.30 1.49
N SER A 307 11.88 42.37 1.31
CA SER A 307 12.70 41.79 2.35
C SER A 307 14.13 41.67 1.81
N GLU A 308 15.14 42.03 2.60
CA GLU A 308 16.54 41.78 2.22
C GLU A 308 16.93 40.29 2.29
N LEU A 309 16.01 39.43 2.72
CA LEU A 309 16.24 38.00 2.86
C LEU A 309 15.72 37.24 1.65
N ASN A 310 16.64 36.56 0.97
CA ASN A 310 16.37 35.53 -0.02
C ASN A 310 15.67 34.32 0.63
N ARG A 311 14.64 33.79 -0.02
CA ARG A 311 13.85 32.66 0.50
C ARG A 311 14.16 31.38 -0.27
N GLU A 312 14.52 30.32 0.44
CA GLU A 312 14.64 28.99 -0.17
C GLU A 312 13.27 28.41 -0.53
N VAL A 313 13.20 27.81 -1.71
CA VAL A 313 11.97 27.25 -2.28
C VAL A 313 12.22 25.90 -2.95
N PHE A 314 11.18 25.08 -2.98
CA PHE A 314 11.08 24.02 -3.98
C PHE A 314 10.46 24.57 -5.25
N VAL A 315 10.98 24.14 -6.39
CA VAL A 315 10.43 24.49 -7.70
C VAL A 315 10.06 23.22 -8.44
N LYS A 316 8.75 23.03 -8.68
CA LYS A 316 8.25 22.01 -9.60
C LYS A 316 8.17 22.61 -11.00
N THR A 317 8.63 21.86 -11.99
CA THR A 317 8.52 22.19 -13.42
C THR A 317 8.42 20.92 -14.24
N VAL A 318 8.21 21.09 -15.54
CA VAL A 318 8.31 20.02 -16.52
C VAL A 318 9.47 20.26 -17.48
N SER A 319 9.99 19.19 -18.07
CA SER A 319 11.04 19.23 -19.07
C SER A 319 10.56 19.84 -20.40
N ASP A 320 11.50 20.23 -21.25
CA ASP A 320 11.20 20.80 -22.57
C ASP A 320 10.48 19.82 -23.52
N GLN A 321 10.51 18.52 -23.22
CA GLN A 321 9.84 17.48 -24.01
C GLN A 321 8.37 17.28 -23.58
N ALA A 322 7.93 17.90 -22.49
CA ALA A 322 6.56 17.72 -21.99
C ALA A 322 5.51 18.23 -22.98
N SER A 323 4.52 17.40 -23.26
CA SER A 323 3.36 17.77 -24.07
C SER A 323 2.52 18.87 -23.41
N LYS A 324 1.73 19.59 -24.21
CA LYS A 324 0.78 20.61 -23.69
C LYS A 324 -0.21 20.01 -22.67
N MET A 325 -0.60 18.75 -22.86
CA MET A 325 -1.49 18.04 -21.93
C MET A 325 -0.81 17.81 -20.57
N GLN A 326 0.46 17.41 -20.55
CA GLN A 326 1.23 17.22 -19.31
C GLN A 326 1.44 18.55 -18.58
N VAL A 327 1.70 19.65 -19.31
CA VAL A 327 1.80 20.99 -18.72
C VAL A 327 0.48 21.42 -18.07
N ASN A 328 -0.66 21.20 -18.77
CA ASN A 328 -1.97 21.56 -18.24
C ASN A 328 -2.31 20.73 -16.98
N LEU A 329 -2.05 19.42 -17.00
CA LEU A 329 -2.21 18.56 -15.83
C LEU A 329 -1.34 19.03 -14.66
N PHE A 330 -0.07 19.35 -14.92
CA PHE A 330 0.84 19.89 -13.91
C PHE A 330 0.28 21.16 -13.24
N LEU A 331 -0.21 22.12 -14.02
CA LEU A 331 -0.78 23.36 -13.47
C LEU A 331 -2.09 23.10 -12.71
N THR A 332 -2.97 22.26 -13.27
CA THR A 332 -4.28 21.95 -12.67
C THR A 332 -4.12 21.21 -11.34
N GLU A 333 -3.26 20.19 -11.29
CA GLU A 333 -2.99 19.42 -10.07
C GLU A 333 -2.18 20.27 -9.06
N GLY A 334 -1.18 21.03 -9.52
CA GLY A 334 -0.29 21.81 -8.65
C GLY A 334 -0.98 23.00 -7.97
N MET A 335 -1.99 23.57 -8.62
CA MET A 335 -2.81 24.63 -8.04
C MET A 335 -3.95 24.11 -7.14
N SER A 336 -4.08 22.78 -6.95
CA SER A 336 -5.15 22.20 -6.12
C SER A 336 -5.12 22.64 -4.65
N MET A 337 -3.94 23.00 -4.14
CA MET A 337 -3.72 23.48 -2.77
C MET A 337 -3.52 25.00 -2.68
N TYR A 338 -3.90 25.74 -3.72
CA TYR A 338 -3.84 27.20 -3.76
C TYR A 338 -4.66 27.82 -2.62
N SER A 339 -4.11 28.87 -2.00
CA SER A 339 -4.74 29.65 -0.91
C SER A 339 -5.11 28.83 0.35
N LEU A 340 -4.49 27.67 0.54
CA LEU A 340 -4.58 26.92 1.79
C LEU A 340 -3.50 27.39 2.77
N GLN A 341 -3.85 27.46 4.05
CA GLN A 341 -2.94 27.87 5.11
C GLN A 341 -3.11 26.95 6.31
N HIS A 342 -2.18 26.02 6.46
CA HIS A 342 -2.14 25.08 7.58
C HIS A 342 -0.72 24.58 7.79
N ARG A 343 -0.32 24.32 9.05
CA ARG A 343 1.04 23.89 9.39
C ARG A 343 1.45 22.61 8.64
N HIS A 344 0.51 21.70 8.42
CA HIS A 344 0.73 20.37 7.81
C HIS A 344 0.20 20.25 6.38
N VAL A 345 0.01 21.37 5.67
CA VAL A 345 -0.33 21.41 4.23
C VAL A 345 0.67 22.30 3.51
N LEU A 346 1.24 21.80 2.42
CA LEU A 346 2.20 22.51 1.58
C LEU A 346 1.45 23.16 0.42
N SER A 347 1.23 24.47 0.53
CA SER A 347 0.61 25.25 -0.53
C SER A 347 1.62 25.86 -1.48
N VAL A 348 1.23 25.97 -2.74
CA VAL A 348 1.93 26.79 -3.74
C VAL A 348 1.98 28.25 -3.26
N ILE A 349 3.17 28.85 -3.32
CA ILE A 349 3.43 30.24 -2.90
C ILE A 349 3.75 31.18 -4.06
N GLY A 350 4.01 30.64 -5.24
CA GLY A 350 4.32 31.41 -6.43
C GLY A 350 4.19 30.57 -7.70
N ALA A 351 3.97 31.25 -8.82
CA ALA A 351 3.94 30.67 -10.15
C ALA A 351 4.70 31.56 -11.14
N CYS A 352 5.41 30.98 -12.09
CA CYS A 352 6.06 31.71 -13.18
C CYS A 352 5.58 31.12 -14.51
N MET A 353 5.11 31.98 -15.41
CA MET A 353 4.41 31.61 -16.66
C MET A 353 5.08 32.18 -17.92
N ASP A 354 6.37 32.55 -17.85
CA ASP A 354 7.10 33.21 -18.94
C ASP A 354 7.17 32.35 -20.21
N ASP A 355 6.32 32.61 -21.21
CA ASP A 355 6.37 32.02 -22.55
C ASP A 355 7.60 32.57 -23.32
N PRO A 356 8.49 31.74 -23.91
CA PRO A 356 8.36 30.31 -24.25
C PRO A 356 8.94 29.31 -23.24
N LEU A 357 9.31 29.75 -22.04
CA LEU A 357 9.84 28.86 -21.01
C LEU A 357 8.74 28.01 -20.37
N ARG A 358 9.16 26.89 -19.78
CA ARG A 358 8.26 26.01 -19.03
C ARG A 358 7.82 26.65 -17.72
N PRO A 359 6.54 26.47 -17.34
CA PRO A 359 6.01 27.09 -16.14
C PRO A 359 6.63 26.50 -14.88
N LEU A 360 6.83 27.35 -13.88
CA LEU A 360 7.34 26.97 -12.57
C LEU A 360 6.24 27.12 -11.52
N LEU A 361 6.12 26.17 -10.61
CA LEU A 361 5.35 26.31 -9.37
C LEU A 361 6.30 26.26 -8.18
N LEU A 362 6.20 27.27 -7.31
CA LEU A 362 7.07 27.47 -6.16
C LEU A 362 6.37 27.05 -4.87
N TYR A 363 7.09 26.35 -4.01
CA TYR A 363 6.62 25.86 -2.71
C TYR A 363 7.65 26.20 -1.63
N PRO A 364 7.24 26.30 -0.35
CA PRO A 364 8.19 26.38 0.76
C PRO A 364 9.18 25.20 0.73
N PHE A 365 10.46 25.47 0.91
CA PHE A 365 11.49 24.43 0.96
C PHE A 365 11.34 23.52 2.19
N MET A 366 11.60 22.22 2.03
CA MET A 366 11.61 21.23 3.11
C MET A 366 12.89 20.40 3.01
N ASN A 367 13.84 20.62 3.93
CA ASN A 367 15.23 20.14 3.80
C ASN A 367 15.41 18.60 3.70
N GLN A 368 14.45 17.78 4.13
CA GLN A 368 14.50 16.32 3.99
C GLN A 368 13.75 15.77 2.76
N GLY A 369 13.06 16.64 2.00
CA GLY A 369 12.43 16.28 0.74
C GLY A 369 11.18 15.40 0.89
N ASN A 370 11.06 14.40 0.01
CA ASN A 370 9.87 13.53 -0.07
C ASN A 370 9.84 12.50 1.06
N LEU A 371 8.69 12.32 1.71
CA LEU A 371 8.55 11.44 2.87
C LEU A 371 8.78 9.96 2.53
N LYS A 372 8.30 9.45 1.38
CA LYS A 372 8.54 8.05 0.96
C LYS A 372 10.04 7.77 0.84
N LEU A 373 10.76 8.67 0.15
CA LEU A 373 12.20 8.55 -0.04
C LEU A 373 12.97 8.70 1.27
N PHE A 374 12.54 9.60 2.17
CA PHE A 374 13.12 9.77 3.50
C PHE A 374 13.00 8.49 4.35
N LEU A 375 11.80 7.90 4.41
CA LEU A 375 11.57 6.65 5.14
C LEU A 375 12.43 5.50 4.62
N GLN A 376 12.55 5.38 3.30
CA GLN A 376 13.40 4.37 2.67
C GLN A 376 14.87 4.57 3.02
N LYS A 377 15.37 5.82 3.06
CA LYS A 377 16.74 6.12 3.53
C LYS A 377 16.96 5.64 4.97
N CYS A 378 16.02 5.91 5.88
CA CYS A 378 16.10 5.45 7.27
C CYS A 378 16.13 3.92 7.43
N LYS A 379 15.54 3.17 6.49
CA LYS A 379 15.53 1.69 6.52
C LYS A 379 16.91 1.06 6.25
N PHE A 380 17.75 1.70 5.43
CA PHE A 380 19.03 1.14 4.97
C PHE A 380 20.25 1.57 5.80
N SER A 381 20.06 2.38 6.85
CA SER A 381 21.11 2.84 7.76
C SER A 381 21.57 1.76 8.75
N ALA A 382 22.03 0.61 8.24
CA ALA A 382 22.73 -0.40 9.03
C ALA A 382 24.24 -0.10 9.18
N GLU A 383 24.77 0.86 8.40
CA GLU A 383 26.18 1.25 8.40
C GLU A 383 26.35 2.71 8.83
N GLY A 384 26.19 2.96 10.13
CA GLY A 384 27.01 3.97 10.82
C GLY A 384 26.56 5.43 10.86
N GLN A 385 25.62 5.91 10.04
CA GLN A 385 25.08 7.28 10.18
C GLN A 385 23.81 7.48 9.31
N MET A 386 22.62 7.35 9.91
CA MET A 386 21.43 8.21 9.66
C MET A 386 20.20 7.71 10.44
N HIS A 387 19.42 8.68 10.92
CA HIS A 387 18.17 8.63 11.70
C HIS A 387 17.44 7.28 11.79
N THR A 388 17.62 6.59 12.92
CA THR A 388 16.74 5.48 13.32
C THR A 388 15.42 6.06 13.82
N LEU A 389 14.35 5.86 13.06
CA LEU A 389 13.01 6.32 13.45
C LEU A 389 12.39 5.38 14.48
N LEU A 390 11.99 5.93 15.63
CA LEU A 390 11.25 5.21 16.64
C LEU A 390 9.76 5.14 16.26
N THR A 391 9.03 4.20 16.87
CA THR A 391 7.56 4.15 16.72
C THR A 391 6.91 5.48 17.12
N GLN A 392 7.46 6.18 18.11
CA GLN A 392 6.98 7.49 18.53
C GLN A 392 7.10 8.54 17.41
N ASP A 393 8.20 8.54 16.64
CA ASP A 393 8.40 9.45 15.50
C ASP A 393 7.40 9.17 14.39
N LEU A 394 7.18 7.88 14.08
CA LEU A 394 6.20 7.45 13.07
C LEU A 394 4.76 7.84 13.45
N VAL A 395 4.40 7.72 14.72
CA VAL A 395 3.10 8.18 15.24
C VAL A 395 3.01 9.71 15.21
N SER A 396 4.09 10.43 15.50
CA SER A 396 4.15 11.90 15.36
C SER A 396 3.91 12.33 13.90
N ILE A 397 4.54 11.66 12.94
CA ILE A 397 4.33 11.91 11.51
C ILE A 397 2.87 11.63 11.13
N ALA A 398 2.30 10.51 11.59
CA ALA A 398 0.89 10.18 11.33
C ALA A 398 -0.07 11.25 11.89
N LEU A 399 0.20 11.76 13.10
CA LEU A 399 -0.57 12.86 13.71
C LEU A 399 -0.56 14.12 12.86
N GLN A 400 0.60 14.49 12.33
CA GLN A 400 0.74 15.67 11.46
C GLN A 400 -0.07 15.51 10.16
N ILE A 401 -0.03 14.33 9.53
CA ILE A 401 -0.83 14.02 8.34
C ILE A 401 -2.33 14.09 8.67
N VAL A 402 -2.77 13.51 9.79
CA VAL A 402 -4.17 13.57 10.22
C VAL A 402 -4.64 15.01 10.41
N GLN A 403 -3.84 15.85 11.07
CA GLN A 403 -4.15 17.28 11.24
C GLN A 403 -4.29 18.00 9.89
N GLY A 404 -3.41 17.71 8.93
CA GLY A 404 -3.51 18.23 7.56
C GLY A 404 -4.80 17.80 6.87
N MET A 405 -5.16 16.52 6.96
CA MET A 405 -6.37 15.97 6.34
C MET A 405 -7.66 16.53 6.94
N ILE A 406 -7.73 16.74 8.26
CA ILE A 406 -8.85 17.43 8.92
C ILE A 406 -9.06 18.81 8.31
N TYR A 407 -7.96 19.57 8.14
CA TYR A 407 -8.03 20.90 7.53
C TYR A 407 -8.54 20.85 6.09
N LEU A 408 -8.02 19.94 5.26
CA LEU A 408 -8.48 19.76 3.87
C LEU A 408 -9.98 19.42 3.81
N HIS A 409 -10.44 18.48 4.63
CA HIS A 409 -11.85 18.06 4.68
C HIS A 409 -12.76 19.18 5.16
N LYS A 410 -12.33 20.00 6.13
CA LYS A 410 -13.06 21.21 6.57
C LYS A 410 -13.20 22.24 5.43
N ARG A 411 -12.24 22.28 4.51
CA ARG A 411 -12.28 23.09 3.28
C ARG A 411 -13.03 22.41 2.12
N LYS A 412 -13.66 21.24 2.37
CA LYS A 412 -14.37 20.42 1.37
C LYS A 412 -13.46 19.91 0.24
N ILE A 413 -12.18 19.73 0.55
CA ILE A 413 -11.20 19.17 -0.38
C ILE A 413 -11.03 17.69 -0.04
N ILE A 414 -11.29 16.83 -1.03
CA ILE A 414 -10.98 15.40 -0.97
C ILE A 414 -9.63 15.21 -1.68
N HIS A 415 -8.65 14.60 -1.00
CA HIS A 415 -7.29 14.51 -1.51
C HIS A 415 -7.18 13.51 -2.67
N LYS A 416 -7.88 12.37 -2.59
CA LYS A 416 -7.95 11.30 -3.62
C LYS A 416 -6.66 10.52 -3.91
N ASP A 417 -5.51 11.08 -3.53
CA ASP A 417 -4.19 10.49 -3.77
C ASP A 417 -3.28 10.60 -2.54
N LEU A 418 -3.84 10.35 -1.35
CA LEU A 418 -3.06 10.40 -0.11
C LEU A 418 -2.09 9.20 -0.05
N GLY A 419 -0.83 9.47 0.26
CA GLY A 419 0.24 8.48 0.36
C GLY A 419 1.55 9.16 0.78
N THR A 420 2.54 8.39 1.23
CA THR A 420 3.82 8.97 1.67
C THR A 420 4.56 9.70 0.52
N ARG A 421 4.34 9.27 -0.74
CA ARG A 421 4.86 9.95 -1.94
C ARG A 421 4.32 11.37 -2.15
N ASN A 422 3.16 11.68 -1.56
CA ASN A 422 2.50 13.00 -1.64
C ASN A 422 2.60 13.73 -0.29
N CYS A 423 3.66 13.45 0.47
CA CYS A 423 4.05 14.17 1.67
C CYS A 423 5.53 14.58 1.57
N VAL A 424 5.87 15.70 2.21
CA VAL A 424 7.25 16.19 2.34
C VAL A 424 7.60 16.38 3.80
N VAL A 425 8.89 16.24 4.11
CA VAL A 425 9.44 16.31 5.46
C VAL A 425 10.56 17.34 5.54
N ALA A 426 10.59 18.06 6.65
CA ALA A 426 11.68 18.89 7.07
C ALA A 426 12.11 18.47 8.46
N GLU A 427 13.38 18.61 8.77
CA GLU A 427 13.95 18.41 10.09
C GLU A 427 14.36 19.78 10.63
N ASN A 428 13.89 20.10 11.83
CA ASN A 428 14.28 21.34 12.53
C ASN A 428 15.62 21.13 13.26
N ASP A 429 16.23 22.21 13.71
CA ASP A 429 17.53 22.18 14.40
C ASP A 429 17.53 21.35 15.70
N ASP A 430 16.35 21.15 16.30
CA ASP A 430 16.15 20.31 17.49
C ASP A 430 15.96 18.81 17.16
N GLY A 431 16.10 18.42 15.89
CA GLY A 431 15.88 17.06 15.39
C GLY A 431 14.40 16.70 15.19
N SER A 432 13.46 17.60 15.48
CA SER A 432 12.04 17.32 15.29
C SER A 432 11.64 17.35 13.81
N LEU A 433 10.80 16.39 13.41
CA LEU A 433 10.32 16.27 12.02
C LEU A 433 9.01 17.07 11.82
N LEU A 434 8.99 17.92 10.80
CA LEU A 434 7.81 18.61 10.30
C LEU A 434 7.37 17.98 8.98
N VAL A 435 6.14 17.45 8.94
CA VAL A 435 5.55 16.82 7.76
C VAL A 435 4.40 17.68 7.22
N LYS A 436 4.36 17.81 5.89
CA LYS A 436 3.28 18.48 5.16
C LYS A 436 2.78 17.65 4.01
N ILE A 437 1.45 17.63 3.83
CA ILE A 437 0.78 17.02 2.67
C ILE A 437 0.93 17.97 1.48
N THR A 438 1.25 17.45 0.30
CA THR A 438 1.44 18.20 -0.96
C THR A 438 0.39 17.81 -1.98
N ASP A 439 0.21 18.65 -3.00
CA ASP A 439 -0.48 18.26 -4.23
C ASP A 439 0.17 17.03 -4.88
N ASN A 440 -0.56 16.39 -5.80
CA ASN A 440 -0.09 15.21 -6.52
C ASN A 440 0.47 15.52 -7.92
N ALA A 441 0.74 16.80 -8.23
CA ALA A 441 1.29 17.17 -9.52
C ALA A 441 2.66 16.51 -9.69
N LEU A 442 2.86 15.91 -10.86
CA LEU A 442 4.08 15.18 -11.24
C LEU A 442 4.29 13.83 -10.53
N SER A 443 3.50 13.49 -9.51
CA SER A 443 3.72 12.27 -8.70
C SER A 443 3.63 10.98 -9.53
N ARG A 444 2.81 10.96 -10.58
CA ARG A 444 2.68 9.83 -11.51
C ARG A 444 3.96 9.53 -12.29
N ASP A 445 4.74 10.56 -12.57
CA ASP A 445 5.99 10.47 -13.33
C ASP A 445 7.20 10.26 -12.41
N LEU A 446 7.15 10.80 -11.19
CA LEU A 446 8.19 10.62 -10.17
C LEU A 446 8.10 9.25 -9.46
N PHE A 447 6.90 8.69 -9.31
CA PHE A 447 6.66 7.41 -8.65
C PHE A 447 5.83 6.45 -9.53
N PRO A 448 6.30 6.12 -10.75
CA PRO A 448 5.49 5.39 -11.74
C PRO A 448 5.02 4.01 -11.24
N ASN A 449 5.78 3.35 -10.38
CA ASN A 449 5.44 2.04 -9.81
C ASN A 449 4.22 2.07 -8.86
N ASP A 450 3.80 3.25 -8.40
CA ASP A 450 2.65 3.41 -7.52
C ASP A 450 1.33 3.63 -8.28
N TYR A 451 1.40 3.85 -9.60
CA TYR A 451 0.22 4.16 -10.42
C TYR A 451 0.04 3.10 -11.51
N HIS A 452 -1.21 2.68 -11.70
CA HIS A 452 -1.57 1.69 -12.69
C HIS A 452 -2.81 2.10 -13.48
N CYS A 453 -2.87 1.66 -14.74
CA CYS A 453 -4.02 1.81 -15.63
C CYS A 453 -4.75 0.47 -15.71
N LEU A 454 -6.04 0.44 -15.35
CA LEU A 454 -6.85 -0.78 -15.33
C LEU A 454 -7.69 -0.93 -16.61
N GLY A 455 -7.07 -0.67 -17.77
CA GLY A 455 -7.71 -0.80 -19.08
C GLY A 455 -8.64 0.35 -19.50
N ASP A 456 -8.67 1.44 -18.74
CA ASP A 456 -9.52 2.62 -19.01
C ASP A 456 -8.73 3.90 -19.35
N ASN A 457 -7.44 3.74 -19.68
CA ASN A 457 -6.50 4.83 -19.98
C ASN A 457 -6.34 5.87 -18.87
N GLU A 458 -6.80 5.58 -17.66
CA GLU A 458 -6.66 6.45 -16.49
C GLU A 458 -5.66 5.83 -15.53
N ASN A 459 -4.48 6.44 -15.44
CA ASN A 459 -3.50 6.03 -14.45
C ASN A 459 -4.01 6.43 -13.05
N ARG A 460 -3.88 5.58 -12.03
CA ARG A 460 -4.37 5.87 -10.66
C ARG A 460 -3.61 5.07 -9.60
N PRO A 461 -3.56 5.53 -8.34
CA PRO A 461 -2.81 4.86 -7.28
C PRO A 461 -3.55 3.65 -6.73
N VAL A 462 -3.74 2.61 -7.55
CA VAL A 462 -4.65 1.47 -7.31
C VAL A 462 -4.53 0.88 -5.90
N LYS A 463 -3.30 0.76 -5.38
CA LYS A 463 -3.02 0.13 -4.08
C LYS A 463 -3.37 0.99 -2.85
N TRP A 464 -3.68 2.29 -3.05
CA TRP A 464 -4.15 3.21 -2.01
C TRP A 464 -5.65 3.49 -2.11
N LEU A 465 -6.31 3.07 -3.19
CA LEU A 465 -7.73 3.34 -3.39
C LEU A 465 -8.59 2.46 -2.49
N SER A 466 -9.64 3.08 -1.95
CA SER A 466 -10.76 2.37 -1.33
C SER A 466 -11.48 1.49 -2.33
N ILE A 467 -12.27 0.52 -1.84
CA ILE A 467 -13.03 -0.40 -2.70
C ILE A 467 -14.00 0.37 -3.60
N GLU A 468 -14.72 1.34 -3.05
CA GLU A 468 -15.67 2.19 -3.80
C GLU A 468 -14.97 3.10 -4.81
N SER A 469 -13.80 3.67 -4.46
CA SER A 469 -13.01 4.48 -5.40
C SER A 469 -12.44 3.63 -6.53
N LEU A 470 -12.02 2.40 -6.23
CA LEU A 470 -11.43 1.49 -7.20
C LEU A 470 -12.47 0.95 -8.18
N LEU A 471 -13.65 0.57 -7.69
CA LEU A 471 -14.70 -0.08 -8.50
C LEU A 471 -15.66 0.91 -9.16
N HIS A 472 -16.01 1.99 -8.47
CA HIS A 472 -17.08 2.91 -8.89
C HIS A 472 -16.58 4.36 -9.10
N LYS A 473 -15.29 4.63 -8.90
CA LYS A 473 -14.70 5.99 -8.97
C LYS A 473 -15.38 6.98 -8.03
N GLU A 474 -15.88 6.49 -6.90
CA GLU A 474 -16.49 7.30 -5.85
C GLU A 474 -15.42 7.80 -4.88
N PHE A 475 -15.39 9.11 -4.62
CA PHE A 475 -14.39 9.73 -3.75
C PHE A 475 -15.08 10.64 -2.73
N HIS A 476 -14.76 10.44 -1.47
CA HIS A 476 -15.30 11.20 -0.34
C HIS A 476 -14.34 11.14 0.86
N GLN A 477 -14.70 11.76 1.98
CA GLN A 477 -13.81 11.83 3.14
C GLN A 477 -13.39 10.44 3.65
N ALA A 478 -14.32 9.47 3.66
CA ALA A 478 -14.01 8.11 4.07
C ALA A 478 -13.09 7.34 3.10
N SER A 479 -12.99 7.73 1.81
CA SER A 479 -12.02 7.14 0.89
C SER A 479 -10.60 7.66 1.16
N ASP A 480 -10.47 8.92 1.60
CA ASP A 480 -9.18 9.44 2.08
C ASP A 480 -8.75 8.78 3.40
N VAL A 481 -9.70 8.40 4.27
CA VAL A 481 -9.41 7.62 5.50
C VAL A 481 -8.82 6.26 5.14
N TRP A 482 -9.34 5.58 4.13
CA TRP A 482 -8.76 4.33 3.62
C TRP A 482 -7.31 4.55 3.16
N ALA A 483 -7.08 5.58 2.34
CA ALA A 483 -5.75 5.93 1.86
C ALA A 483 -4.81 6.31 3.01
N PHE A 484 -5.30 6.95 4.07
CA PHE A 484 -4.54 7.20 5.30
C PHE A 484 -4.14 5.89 6.00
N GLY A 485 -5.03 4.89 6.09
CA GLY A 485 -4.67 3.59 6.64
C GLY A 485 -3.50 2.95 5.89
N VAL A 486 -3.50 3.01 4.55
CA VAL A 486 -2.38 2.55 3.71
C VAL A 486 -1.13 3.40 3.96
N THR A 487 -1.28 4.73 4.04
CA THR A 487 -0.18 5.66 4.35
C THR A 487 0.45 5.36 5.70
N PHE A 488 -0.36 5.05 6.72
CA PHE A 488 0.13 4.73 8.04
C PHE A 488 0.87 3.38 8.05
N TRP A 489 0.40 2.41 7.27
CA TRP A 489 1.13 1.17 7.02
C TRP A 489 2.48 1.42 6.33
N GLU A 490 2.55 2.34 5.36
CA GLU A 490 3.83 2.75 4.74
C GLU A 490 4.77 3.34 5.79
N LEU A 491 4.29 4.18 6.72
CA LEU A 491 5.11 4.72 7.82
C LEU A 491 5.70 3.58 8.66
N MET A 492 4.85 2.65 9.11
CA MET A 492 5.25 1.54 9.98
C MET A 492 6.13 0.49 9.30
N THR A 493 6.22 0.50 7.98
CA THR A 493 7.10 -0.38 7.18
C THR A 493 8.30 0.35 6.57
N LEU A 494 8.48 1.64 6.92
CA LEU A 494 9.51 2.53 6.38
C LEU A 494 9.49 2.60 4.84
N GLY A 495 8.30 2.84 4.28
CA GLY A 495 8.11 3.09 2.85
C GLY A 495 8.11 1.83 1.98
N GLN A 496 7.68 0.68 2.52
CA GLN A 496 7.47 -0.53 1.73
C GLN A 496 6.32 -0.34 0.73
N GLN A 497 6.39 -1.05 -0.40
CA GLN A 497 5.28 -1.08 -1.36
C GLN A 497 4.08 -1.83 -0.75
N PRO A 498 2.89 -1.20 -0.65
CA PRO A 498 1.70 -1.90 -0.21
C PRO A 498 1.30 -2.97 -1.24
N TYR A 499 0.78 -4.10 -0.77
CA TYR A 499 0.31 -5.23 -1.59
C TYR A 499 1.29 -5.60 -2.71
N PHE A 500 2.60 -5.64 -2.44
CA PHE A 500 3.63 -5.83 -3.46
C PHE A 500 3.45 -7.13 -4.26
N GLU A 501 2.84 -8.13 -3.63
CA GLU A 501 2.54 -9.46 -4.16
C GLU A 501 1.25 -9.54 -5.00
N VAL A 502 0.42 -8.49 -4.98
CA VAL A 502 -0.87 -8.45 -5.66
C VAL A 502 -0.77 -7.66 -6.96
N ASP A 503 -1.24 -8.25 -8.05
CA ASP A 503 -1.36 -7.57 -9.32
C ASP A 503 -2.43 -6.45 -9.24
N PRO A 504 -2.16 -5.24 -9.74
CA PRO A 504 -3.12 -4.13 -9.72
C PRO A 504 -4.49 -4.46 -10.31
N PHE A 505 -4.59 -5.32 -11.33
CA PHE A 505 -5.86 -5.75 -11.92
C PHE A 505 -6.68 -6.64 -10.98
N GLU A 506 -6.02 -7.38 -10.09
CA GLU A 506 -6.67 -8.27 -9.13
C GLU A 506 -7.06 -7.56 -7.83
N MET A 507 -6.55 -6.34 -7.59
CA MET A 507 -6.74 -5.57 -6.36
C MET A 507 -8.23 -5.44 -5.96
N GLY A 508 -9.12 -5.21 -6.93
CA GLY A 508 -10.56 -5.08 -6.68
C GLY A 508 -11.19 -6.38 -6.17
N ALA A 509 -10.82 -7.53 -6.74
CA ALA A 509 -11.28 -8.84 -6.27
C ALA A 509 -10.68 -9.16 -4.89
N TYR A 510 -9.38 -8.94 -4.73
CA TYR A 510 -8.64 -9.17 -3.50
C TYR A 510 -9.27 -8.44 -2.30
N LEU A 511 -9.62 -7.16 -2.45
CA LEU A 511 -10.25 -6.40 -1.36
C LEU A 511 -11.69 -6.84 -1.08
N ARG A 512 -12.47 -7.22 -2.10
CA ARG A 512 -13.84 -7.72 -1.92
C ARG A 512 -13.88 -9.04 -1.17
N ASP A 513 -12.87 -9.88 -1.35
CA ASP A 513 -12.73 -11.16 -0.65
C ASP A 513 -12.33 -10.98 0.82
N GLY A 514 -12.10 -9.73 1.26
CA GLY A 514 -11.82 -9.38 2.65
C GLY A 514 -10.34 -9.27 2.98
N TYR A 515 -9.45 -9.53 2.02
CA TYR A 515 -8.01 -9.43 2.26
C TYR A 515 -7.57 -7.98 2.47
N ARG A 516 -6.60 -7.80 3.38
CA ARG A 516 -6.02 -6.50 3.78
C ARG A 516 -4.51 -6.62 3.93
N LEU A 517 -3.82 -5.48 4.05
CA LEU A 517 -2.38 -5.46 4.34
C LEU A 517 -2.11 -6.18 5.67
N PHE A 518 -0.99 -6.89 5.74
CA PHE A 518 -0.57 -7.58 6.96
C PHE A 518 -0.04 -6.60 8.02
N GLN A 519 -0.02 -7.03 9.28
CA GLN A 519 0.56 -6.25 10.38
C GLN A 519 2.08 -6.08 10.20
N PRO A 520 2.61 -4.84 10.16
CA PRO A 520 4.05 -4.63 10.08
C PRO A 520 4.80 -5.25 11.26
N ILE A 521 6.03 -5.70 11.03
CA ILE A 521 6.90 -6.25 12.07
C ILE A 521 7.14 -5.15 13.12
N ASN A 522 7.06 -5.50 14.41
CA ASN A 522 7.19 -4.57 15.54
C ASN A 522 6.13 -3.44 15.59
N CYS A 523 5.02 -3.57 14.85
CA CYS A 523 3.87 -2.66 14.98
C CYS A 523 3.00 -3.07 16.17
N PRO A 524 2.76 -2.19 17.17
CA PRO A 524 1.83 -2.47 18.26
C PRO A 524 0.42 -2.79 17.75
N ASP A 525 -0.22 -3.81 18.33
CA ASP A 525 -1.54 -4.28 17.92
C ASP A 525 -2.57 -3.15 17.82
N LYS A 526 -2.59 -2.24 18.80
CA LYS A 526 -3.50 -1.07 18.78
C LYS A 526 -3.33 -0.19 17.55
N LEU A 527 -2.09 0.02 17.07
CA LEU A 527 -1.85 0.80 15.85
C LEU A 527 -2.30 0.05 14.59
N TYR A 528 -2.19 -1.27 14.58
CA TYR A 528 -2.69 -2.07 13.47
C TYR A 528 -4.22 -2.16 13.48
N ASP A 529 -4.85 -2.30 14.65
CA ASP A 529 -6.30 -2.30 14.81
C ASP A 529 -6.93 -1.03 14.21
N ILE A 530 -6.33 0.14 14.43
CA ILE A 530 -6.83 1.38 13.84
C ILE A 530 -6.64 1.43 12.32
N MET A 531 -5.58 0.82 11.77
CA MET A 531 -5.41 0.68 10.31
C MET A 531 -6.50 -0.23 9.72
N ILE A 532 -6.79 -1.35 10.37
CA ILE A 532 -7.89 -2.25 9.97
C ILE A 532 -9.23 -1.50 9.95
N CYS A 533 -9.50 -0.67 10.96
CA CYS A 533 -10.70 0.16 11.00
C CYS A 533 -10.79 1.15 9.82
N CYS A 534 -9.65 1.70 9.37
CA CYS A 534 -9.59 2.55 8.17
C CYS A 534 -9.97 1.77 6.89
N TRP A 535 -9.81 0.45 6.88
CA TRP A 535 -10.11 -0.42 5.74
C TRP A 535 -11.41 -1.21 5.86
N ASN A 536 -12.35 -0.72 6.68
CA ASN A 536 -13.72 -1.25 6.71
C ASN A 536 -14.37 -1.13 5.32
N THR A 537 -15.05 -2.19 4.89
CA THR A 537 -15.69 -2.26 3.57
C THR A 537 -16.79 -1.20 3.43
N VAL A 538 -17.58 -0.99 4.47
CA VAL A 538 -18.61 0.05 4.55
C VAL A 538 -17.93 1.38 4.90
N PRO A 539 -18.00 2.43 4.05
CA PRO A 539 -17.35 3.71 4.30
C PRO A 539 -17.75 4.38 5.61
N GLU A 540 -19.01 4.24 6.02
CA GLU A 540 -19.59 4.83 7.23
C GLU A 540 -19.04 4.20 8.52
N ASP A 541 -18.54 2.96 8.44
CA ASP A 541 -17.94 2.24 9.57
C ASP A 541 -16.45 2.62 9.76
N ARG A 542 -15.89 3.45 8.87
CA ARG A 542 -14.51 3.93 8.99
C ARG A 542 -14.44 5.09 10.00
N PRO A 543 -13.36 5.20 10.79
CA PRO A 543 -13.19 6.34 11.70
C PRO A 543 -13.07 7.64 10.90
N THR A 544 -13.54 8.75 11.47
CA THR A 544 -13.24 10.08 10.92
C THR A 544 -11.79 10.45 11.23
N PHE A 545 -11.21 11.40 10.48
CA PHE A 545 -9.89 11.93 10.84
C PHE A 545 -9.84 12.55 12.26
N LEU A 546 -10.96 13.05 12.78
CA LEU A 546 -11.02 13.54 14.16
C LEU A 546 -10.91 12.40 15.20
N HIS A 547 -11.52 11.25 14.90
CA HIS A 547 -11.34 10.04 15.72
C HIS A 547 -9.89 9.55 15.68
N LEU A 548 -9.29 9.52 14.48
CA LEU A 548 -7.88 9.15 14.29
C LEU A 548 -6.93 10.08 15.07
N LEU A 549 -7.20 11.39 15.07
CA LEU A 549 -6.42 12.36 15.82
C LEU A 549 -6.41 12.05 17.32
N THR A 550 -7.60 11.84 17.89
CA THR A 550 -7.77 11.57 19.32
C THR A 550 -7.04 10.29 19.70
N PHE A 551 -7.26 9.20 18.95
CA PHE A 551 -6.63 7.92 19.19
C PHE A 551 -5.09 8.00 19.14
N LEU A 552 -4.53 8.64 18.10
CA LEU A 552 -3.08 8.74 17.93
C LEU A 552 -2.44 9.66 18.98
N GLN A 553 -3.14 10.70 19.46
CA GLN A 553 -2.65 11.57 20.54
C GLN A 553 -2.56 10.83 21.87
N GLU A 554 -3.59 10.05 22.19
CA GLU A 554 -3.60 9.19 23.37
C GLU A 554 -2.49 8.14 23.28
N PHE A 555 -2.35 7.49 22.12
CA PHE A 555 -1.32 6.49 21.88
C PHE A 555 0.10 7.09 21.99
N TYR A 556 0.34 8.27 21.38
CA TYR A 556 1.61 8.98 21.47
C TYR A 556 1.98 9.31 22.91
N THR A 557 1.02 9.81 23.69
CA THR A 557 1.21 10.13 25.11
C THR A 557 1.50 8.87 25.93
N ALA A 558 0.88 7.74 25.58
CA ALA A 558 1.13 6.46 26.23
C ALA A 558 2.54 5.92 25.91
N LEU A 559 3.02 6.02 24.66
CA LEU A 559 4.36 5.56 24.28
C LEU A 559 5.46 6.18 25.15
N GLY A 560 5.37 7.49 25.44
CA GLY A 560 6.31 8.19 26.32
C GLY A 560 6.32 7.73 27.78
N ARG A 561 5.41 6.82 28.18
CA ARG A 561 5.36 6.23 29.54
C ARG A 561 5.87 4.79 29.59
N TYR A 562 5.95 4.09 28.46
CA TYR A 562 6.23 2.65 28.40
C TYR A 562 7.58 2.32 27.72
N ILE A 563 8.30 3.32 27.24
CA ILE A 563 9.64 3.21 26.62
C ILE A 563 10.66 3.90 27.52
#